data_AF-A0AAD0LYM3-F1
#
_entry.id   AF-A0AAD0LYM3-F1
#
_cell.length_a   1.000
_cell.length_b   1.000
_cell.length_c   1.000
_cell.angle_alpha   90.00
_cell.angle_beta   90.00
_cell.angle_gamma   90.00
#
_symmetry.space_group_name_H-M   'P 1'
#
loop_
_entity.id
_entity.type
_entity.pdbx_description
1 polymer ?
#
loop_
_entity_poly.entity_id
_entity_poly.type
_entity_poly.pdbx_seq_one_letter_code
_entity_poly.pdbx_strand_id
1 'polypeptide(L)' 'MSTPIVPSLIDEQLAEVAGTDPADVIKRAERLGFIGWPIKSYREPQGLWVHRYCKDQRNANS' A
#
# COMPACT_ATOMS: atom_id res chain seq x y z
N MET A 1 -17.57 -16.95 -16.74
CA MET A 1 -16.19 -17.40 -16.46
C MET A 1 -15.55 -16.35 -15.58
N SER A 2 -15.45 -16.60 -14.27
CA SER A 2 -14.78 -15.68 -13.35
C SER A 2 -13.29 -15.95 -13.44
N THR A 3 -12.53 -15.03 -14.05
CA THR A 3 -11.08 -15.07 -13.99
C THR A 3 -10.68 -15.06 -12.51
N PRO A 4 -9.95 -16.07 -12.01
CA PRO A 4 -9.34 -15.94 -10.70
C PRO A 4 -8.42 -14.73 -10.80
N ILE A 5 -8.61 -13.75 -9.91
CA ILE A 5 -7.67 -12.66 -9.73
C ILE A 5 -6.41 -13.35 -9.24
N VAL A 6 -5.50 -13.69 -10.15
CA VAL A 6 -4.18 -14.20 -9.78
C VAL A 6 -3.54 -13.03 -9.05
N PRO A 7 -3.32 -13.10 -7.72
CA PRO A 7 -2.52 -12.07 -7.07
C PRO A 7 -1.18 -12.12 -7.78
N SER A 8 -0.85 -11.04 -8.49
CA SER A 8 0.43 -10.97 -9.16
C SER A 8 1.50 -11.17 -8.08
N LEU A 9 2.55 -11.96 -8.33
CA LEU A 9 3.70 -12.11 -7.41
C LEU A 9 4.23 -10.75 -6.90
N ILE A 10 3.98 -9.70 -7.68
CA ILE A 10 4.26 -8.30 -7.36
C ILE A 10 3.43 -7.82 -6.16
N ASP A 11 2.14 -8.15 -6.06
CA ASP A 11 1.27 -7.75 -4.95
C ASP A 11 1.70 -8.37 -3.60
N GLU A 12 2.28 -9.58 -3.59
CA GLU A 12 2.86 -10.18 -2.38
C GLU A 12 4.14 -9.45 -1.91
N GLN A 13 4.79 -8.72 -2.83
CA GLN A 13 5.95 -7.88 -2.54
C GLN A 13 5.59 -6.43 -2.24
N LEU A 14 4.31 -6.05 -2.30
CA LEU A 14 3.86 -4.73 -1.87
C LEU A 14 3.52 -4.76 -0.38
N ALA A 15 3.88 -3.68 0.31
CA ALA A 15 3.41 -3.43 1.65
C ALA A 15 2.12 -2.63 1.58
N GLU A 16 1.10 -3.13 2.25
CA GLU A 16 -0.21 -2.49 2.30
C GLU A 16 -0.37 -1.69 3.59
N VAL A 17 -0.76 -0.42 3.44
CA VAL A 17 -1.10 0.47 4.56
C VAL A 17 -2.53 0.92 4.35
N ALA A 18 -3.40 0.63 5.32
CA ALA A 18 -4.81 1.00 5.28
C ALA A 18 -5.19 1.94 6.43
N GLY A 19 -6.16 2.82 6.20
CA GLY A 19 -6.70 3.74 7.20
C GLY A 19 -7.95 4.48 6.73
N THR A 20 -8.62 5.17 7.64
CA THR A 20 -9.89 5.87 7.38
C THR A 20 -9.71 7.19 6.63
N ASP A 21 -8.57 7.85 6.81
CA ASP A 21 -8.22 9.12 6.16
C ASP A 21 -6.95 8.94 5.30
N PRO A 22 -6.95 9.39 4.04
CA PRO A 22 -5.82 9.16 3.14
C PRO A 22 -4.53 9.84 3.61
N ALA A 23 -4.61 10.98 4.32
CA ALA A 23 -3.43 11.64 4.87
C ALA A 23 -2.85 10.86 6.05
N ASP A 24 -3.69 10.25 6.89
CA ASP A 24 -3.23 9.35 7.94
C ASP A 24 -2.57 8.09 7.36
N VAL A 25 -3.07 7.55 6.24
CA VAL A 25 -2.43 6.42 5.56
C VAL A 25 -1.01 6.77 5.12
N ILE A 26 -0.81 7.96 4.54
CA ILE A 26 0.52 8.43 4.12
C ILE A 26 1.45 8.58 5.33
N LYS A 27 1.02 9.27 6.39
CA LYS A 27 1.83 9.43 7.62
C LYS A 27 2.20 8.09 8.24
N ARG A 28 1.28 7.12 8.21
CA ARG A 28 1.55 5.76 8.71
C ARG A 28 2.57 5.04 7.84
N ALA A 29 2.50 5.20 6.52
CA ALA A 29 3.47 4.66 5.60
C ALA A 29 4.88 5.26 5.82
N GLU A 30 4.97 6.59 6.01
CA GLU A 30 6.22 7.28 6.35
C GLU A 30 6.82 6.74 7.66
N ARG A 31 6.01 6.52 8.70
CA ARG A 31 6.45 5.91 9.97
C ARG A 31 6.94 4.47 9.83
N LEU A 32 6.41 3.72 8.87
CA LEU A 32 6.88 2.37 8.56
C LEU A 32 8.20 2.40 7.75
N GLY A 33 8.62 3.59 7.32
CA GLY A 33 9.84 3.82 6.56
C GLY A 33 9.63 3.90 5.06
N PHE A 34 8.39 3.88 4.56
CA PHE A 34 8.15 4.05 3.12
C PHE A 34 8.41 5.50 2.70
N ILE A 35 9.15 5.68 1.62
CA ILE A 35 9.47 6.99 1.05
C ILE A 35 8.64 7.22 -0.21
N GLY A 36 8.02 8.41 -0.29
CA GLY A 36 7.35 8.88 -1.50
C GLY A 36 5.88 8.46 -1.60
N TRP A 37 5.36 8.50 -2.82
CA TRP A 37 3.96 8.21 -3.12
C TRP A 37 3.72 6.70 -3.28
N PRO A 38 2.54 6.20 -2.87
CA PRO A 38 2.16 4.80 -3.09
C PRO A 38 2.06 4.50 -4.58
N ILE A 39 2.41 3.26 -4.94
CA ILE A 39 2.32 2.75 -6.31
C ILE A 39 0.86 2.56 -6.70
N LYS A 40 0.02 2.15 -5.74
CA LYS A 40 -1.43 2.07 -5.91
C LYS A 40 -2.11 2.66 -4.69
N SER A 41 -3.11 3.49 -4.92
CA SER A 41 -4.01 4.00 -3.89
C SER A 41 -5.44 3.75 -4.35
N TYR A 42 -6.24 3.10 -3.51
CA TYR A 42 -7.66 2.93 -3.77
C TYR A 42 -8.44 2.94 -2.46
N ARG A 43 -9.74 3.15 -2.57
CA ARG A 43 -10.66 3.06 -1.43
C ARG A 43 -11.42 1.76 -1.53
N GLU A 44 -11.39 0.96 -0.48
CA GLU A 44 -12.21 -0.25 -0.42
C GLU A 44 -13.69 0.11 -0.33
N PRO A 45 -14.60 -0.75 -0.83
CA PRO A 45 -16.04 -0.53 -0.71
C PRO A 45 -16.52 -0.34 0.73
N GLN A 46 -15.75 -0.86 1.70
CA GLN A 46 -16.04 -0.79 3.14
C GLN A 46 -15.42 0.46 3.81
N GLY A 47 -14.83 1.37 3.03
CA GLY A 47 -14.58 2.75 3.43
C GLY A 47 -13.12 3.11 3.74
N LEU A 48 -12.23 2.13 3.90
CA LEU A 48 -10.81 2.38 4.16
C LEU A 48 -10.08 2.80 2.88
N TRP A 49 -9.17 3.75 3.03
CA TRP A 49 -8.12 4.05 2.06
C TRP A 49 -7.02 3.03 2.20
N VAL A 50 -6.60 2.45 1.08
CA VAL A 50 -5.56 1.43 0.99
C VAL A 50 -4.48 1.93 0.05
N HIS A 51 -3.27 2.08 0.58
CA HIS A 51 -2.09 2.48 -0.16
C HIS A 51 -1.11 1.30 -0.20
N ARG A 52 -0.65 0.96 -1.41
CA ARG A 52 0.35 -0.08 -1.63
C ARG A 52 1.68 0.55 -2.02
N TYR A 53 2.70 0.25 -1.25
CA TYR A 53 4.08 0.70 -1.43
C TYR A 53 4.96 -0.48 -1.84
N CYS A 54 6.02 -0.23 -2.60
CA CYS A 54 7.03 -1.26 -2.81
C CYS A 54 7.77 -1.52 -1.50
N LYS A 55 8.10 -2.79 -1.21
CA LYS A 55 9.02 -3.10 -0.10
C LYS A 55 10.39 -2.44 -0.30
N ASP A 56 10.83 -2.24 -1.55
CA ASP A 56 12.06 -1.51 -1.89
C ASP A 56 11.96 0.01 -1.67
N GLN A 57 10.75 0.57 -1.56
CA GLN A 57 10.56 1.99 -1.18
C GLN A 57 10.74 2.23 0.32
N ARG A 58 10.93 1.16 1.11
CA ARG A 58 11.27 1.29 2.51
C ARG A 58 12.70 1.78 2.60
N ASN A 59 12.90 2.94 3.21
CA ASN A 59 14.21 3.53 3.40
C ASN A 59 15.13 2.48 4.04
N ALA A 60 16.16 2.07 3.29
CA ALA A 60 17.27 1.28 3.80
C ALA A 60 18.18 2.19 4.65
N ASN A 61 17.61 2.89 5.62
CA ASN A 61 18.41 3.46 6.69
C ASN A 61 18.70 2.32 7.68
N SER A 62 19.79 1.64 7.33
CA SER A 62 20.66 0.87 8.23
C SER A 62 21.07 1.68 9.45
#